data_AF-A0A497SBB1-F1
#
_entry.id   AF-A0A497SBB1-F1
#
_cell.length_a   1.000
_cell.length_b   1.000
_cell.length_c   1.000
_cell.angle_alpha   90.00
_cell.angle_beta   90.00
_cell.angle_gamma   90.00
#
_symmetry.space_group_name_H-M   'P 1'
#
loop_
_entity.id
_entity.type
_entity.pdbx_description
1 polymer ?
#
loop_
_entity_poly.entity_id
_entity_poly.type
_entity_poly.pdbx_seq_one_letter_code
_entity_poly.pdbx_strand_id
1 'polypeptide(L)'
;MENMHLLLVAVVTVIIVVTGACATGFCTADVPDNGSNVTGSKEALAKCLSENGARMYGVDACSHCQHQKSLFGDAFQYVDYTECTRDRDACRAAGITAYPTWVIGSEIYKGALPLETLAGLSGCYYE
;
A
#
# COMPACT_ATOMS: atom_id res chain seq x y z
N MET A 1 -37.58 21.34 36.25
CA MET A 1 -36.57 21.86 35.30
C MET A 1 -35.17 21.58 35.86
N GLU A 2 -34.86 20.31 36.14
CA GLU A 2 -33.69 19.92 36.94
C GLU A 2 -32.66 19.08 36.14
N ASN A 3 -33.04 18.59 34.96
CA ASN A 3 -32.15 17.77 34.11
C ASN A 3 -31.28 18.59 33.13
N MET A 4 -31.67 19.83 32.80
CA MET A 4 -30.88 20.69 31.89
C MET A 4 -29.59 21.17 32.57
N HIS A 5 -29.65 21.45 33.88
CA HIS A 5 -28.49 21.88 34.65
C HIS A 5 -27.52 20.72 34.94
N LEU A 6 -28.04 19.50 35.15
CA LEU A 6 -27.23 18.28 35.29
C LEU A 6 -26.50 17.90 33.99
N LEU A 7 -27.16 18.07 32.82
CA LEU A 7 -26.53 17.83 31.52
C LEU A 7 -25.40 18.81 31.25
N LEU A 8 -25.57 20.10 31.57
CA LEU A 8 -24.51 21.10 31.42
C LEU A 8 -23.31 20.82 32.35
N VAL A 9 -23.55 20.43 33.61
CA VAL A 9 -22.47 20.07 34.53
C VAL A 9 -21.72 18.81 34.07
N ALA A 10 -22.43 17.79 33.57
CA ALA A 10 -21.82 16.57 33.04
C ALA A 10 -21.00 16.82 31.75
N VAL A 11 -21.49 17.68 30.85
CA VAL A 11 -20.77 18.04 29.63
C VAL A 11 -19.53 18.87 29.95
N VAL A 12 -19.63 19.82 30.90
CA VAL A 12 -18.49 20.66 31.32
C VAL A 12 -17.42 19.83 32.04
N THR A 13 -17.78 18.87 32.92
CA THR A 13 -16.79 18.01 33.57
C THR A 13 -16.11 17.05 32.58
N VAL A 14 -16.84 16.52 31.60
CA VAL A 14 -16.26 15.70 30.53
C VAL A 14 -15.30 16.52 29.65
N ILE A 15 -15.64 17.76 29.30
CA ILE A 15 -14.77 18.64 28.49
C ILE A 15 -13.49 19.01 29.24
N ILE A 16 -13.57 19.25 30.55
CA ILE A 16 -12.39 19.56 31.39
C ILE A 16 -11.46 18.33 31.50
N VAL A 17 -12.01 17.11 31.54
CA VAL A 17 -11.20 15.87 31.52
C VAL A 17 -10.55 15.63 30.16
N VAL A 18 -11.22 16.00 29.05
CA VAL A 18 -10.68 15.84 27.69
C VAL A 18 -9.62 16.90 27.34
N THR A 19 -9.69 18.09 27.94
CA THR A 19 -8.72 19.19 27.73
C THR A 19 -7.63 19.29 28.82
N GLY A 20 -7.77 18.56 29.93
CA GLY A 20 -6.84 18.55 31.07
C GLY A 20 -5.61 17.62 30.94
N ALA A 21 -5.32 17.08 29.77
CA ALA A 21 -4.19 16.18 29.52
C ALA A 21 -3.10 16.82 28.64
N CYS A 22 -2.76 18.09 28.87
CA CYS A 22 -1.65 18.76 28.17
C CYS A 22 -0.65 19.49 29.08
N ALA A 23 -0.82 19.45 30.41
CA ALA A 23 0.02 20.21 31.36
C ALA A 23 0.88 19.34 32.31
N THR A 24 0.73 18.02 32.32
CA THR A 24 1.60 17.11 33.09
C THR A 24 2.32 16.15 32.16
N GLY A 25 3.39 16.64 31.51
CA GLY A 25 4.54 15.80 31.13
C GLY A 25 4.31 14.62 30.16
N PHE A 26 3.15 14.48 29.53
CA PHE A 26 2.89 13.51 28.45
C PHE A 26 2.62 14.25 27.13
N CYS A 27 3.54 15.14 26.77
CA CYS A 27 3.83 15.38 25.36
C CYS A 27 4.94 14.40 24.96
N THR A 28 4.71 13.09 25.15
CA THR A 28 5.38 12.18 24.25
C THR A 28 4.57 12.28 22.96
N ALA A 29 5.11 13.06 22.03
CA ALA A 29 4.85 12.80 20.62
C ALA A 29 5.49 11.44 20.32
N ASP A 30 4.93 10.36 20.88
CA ASP A 30 5.14 9.02 20.39
C ASP A 30 4.27 8.95 19.13
N VAL A 31 4.68 9.66 18.08
CA VAL A 31 4.43 9.13 16.74
C VAL A 31 5.14 7.78 16.80
N PRO A 32 4.43 6.65 16.70
CA PRO A 32 5.13 5.41 16.47
C PRO A 32 5.85 5.63 15.14
N ASP A 33 7.15 5.88 15.20
CA ASP A 33 8.06 5.68 14.06
C ASP A 33 8.08 4.18 13.83
N ASN A 34 6.96 3.68 13.30
CA ASN A 34 6.83 2.33 12.83
C ASN A 34 7.45 2.33 11.44
N GLY A 35 8.77 2.40 11.41
CA GLY A 35 9.60 2.09 10.26
C GLY A 35 9.27 2.88 9.01
N SER A 36 10.19 3.79 8.68
CA SER A 36 10.52 4.05 7.29
C SER A 36 9.54 4.94 6.55
N ASN A 37 9.71 6.26 6.70
CA ASN A 37 9.73 7.10 5.50
C ASN A 37 10.99 6.76 4.67
N VAL A 38 11.02 5.54 4.12
CA VAL A 38 12.02 5.12 3.11
C VAL A 38 11.33 5.22 1.77
N THR A 39 10.95 6.45 1.41
CA THR A 39 10.83 6.85 0.02
C THR A 39 12.07 6.33 -0.70
N GLY A 40 11.92 5.39 -1.63
CA GLY A 40 13.04 4.83 -2.41
C GLY A 40 13.27 3.33 -2.23
N SER A 41 12.77 2.70 -1.17
CA SER A 41 12.97 1.25 -0.99
C SER A 41 12.11 0.40 -1.94
N LYS A 42 12.58 -0.83 -2.22
CA LYS A 42 11.79 -1.85 -2.94
C LYS A 42 10.48 -2.18 -2.24
N GLU A 43 10.48 -2.19 -0.90
CA GLU A 43 9.28 -2.40 -0.10
C GLU A 43 8.29 -1.25 -0.24
N ALA A 44 8.75 0.00 -0.12
CA ALA A 44 7.90 1.18 -0.31
C ALA A 44 7.33 1.22 -1.74
N LEU A 45 8.13 0.91 -2.75
CA LEU A 45 7.66 0.79 -4.13
C LEU A 45 6.60 -0.30 -4.27
N ALA A 46 6.86 -1.51 -3.76
CA ALA A 46 5.94 -2.63 -3.87
C ALA A 46 4.57 -2.35 -3.21
N LYS A 47 4.57 -1.73 -2.02
CA LYS A 47 3.34 -1.29 -1.35
C LYS A 47 2.63 -0.20 -2.15
N CYS A 48 3.35 0.82 -2.58
CA CYS A 48 2.79 1.92 -3.37
C CYS A 48 2.17 1.43 -4.69
N LEU A 49 2.80 0.46 -5.36
CA LEU A 49 2.24 -0.17 -6.56
C LEU A 49 0.87 -0.78 -6.28
N SER A 50 0.77 -1.62 -5.25
CA SER A 50 -0.49 -2.27 -4.88
C SER A 50 -1.56 -1.26 -4.41
N GLU A 51 -1.17 -0.24 -3.65
CA GLU A 51 -2.06 0.86 -3.24
C GLU A 51 -2.62 1.63 -4.45
N ASN A 52 -1.82 1.81 -5.50
CA ASN A 52 -2.25 2.42 -6.77
C ASN A 52 -2.91 1.43 -7.73
N GLY A 53 -3.21 0.21 -7.28
CA GLY A 53 -3.88 -0.83 -8.08
C GLY A 53 -3.02 -1.41 -9.21
N ALA A 54 -1.70 -1.22 -9.16
CA ALA A 54 -0.79 -1.89 -10.08
C ALA A 54 -0.72 -3.38 -9.76
N ARG A 55 -0.97 -4.23 -10.76
CA ARG A 55 -1.00 -5.68 -10.60
C ARG A 55 -0.17 -6.38 -11.65
N MET A 56 0.63 -7.34 -11.22
CA MET A 56 1.38 -8.23 -12.09
C MET A 56 0.61 -9.53 -12.32
N TYR A 57 0.44 -9.90 -13.58
CA TYR A 57 -0.11 -11.18 -14.01
C TYR A 57 1.02 -12.05 -14.57
N GLY A 58 1.11 -13.29 -14.10
CA GLY A 58 2.19 -14.18 -14.53
C GLY A 58 1.96 -15.64 -14.18
N VAL A 59 3.04 -16.40 -14.37
CA VAL A 59 3.14 -17.79 -13.95
C VAL A 59 4.44 -17.96 -13.17
N ASP A 60 4.39 -18.57 -11.99
CA ASP A 60 5.54 -18.64 -11.08
C ASP A 60 6.77 -19.34 -11.68
N ALA A 61 6.54 -20.36 -12.51
CA ALA A 61 7.60 -21.10 -13.21
C ALA A 61 8.15 -20.39 -14.47
N CYS A 62 7.68 -19.18 -14.81
CA CYS A 62 8.11 -18.46 -15.99
C CYS A 62 9.40 -17.66 -15.73
N SER A 63 10.40 -17.77 -16.60
CA SER A 63 11.73 -17.15 -16.42
C SER A 63 11.67 -15.63 -16.28
N HIS A 64 10.87 -14.96 -17.12
CA HIS A 64 10.70 -13.51 -17.04
C HIS A 64 9.91 -13.08 -15.79
N CYS A 65 9.00 -13.92 -15.29
CA CYS A 65 8.26 -13.68 -14.07
C CYS A 65 9.20 -13.75 -12.87
N GLN A 66 10.06 -14.78 -12.82
CA GLN A 66 11.08 -14.93 -11.80
C GLN A 66 12.08 -13.77 -11.83
N HIS A 67 12.48 -13.32 -13.02
CA HIS A 67 13.32 -12.13 -13.15
C HIS A 67 12.63 -10.89 -12.55
N GLN A 68 11.38 -10.60 -12.91
CA GLN A 68 10.64 -9.47 -12.31
C GLN A 68 10.57 -9.57 -10.78
N LYS A 69 10.26 -10.77 -10.25
CA LYS A 69 10.21 -11.02 -8.80
C LYS A 69 11.55 -10.77 -8.12
N SER A 70 12.65 -11.21 -8.74
CA SER A 70 14.00 -11.02 -8.20
C SER A 70 14.43 -9.56 -8.10
N LEU A 71 13.90 -8.66 -8.96
CA LEU A 71 14.17 -7.23 -8.85
C LEU A 71 13.67 -6.69 -7.51
N PHE A 72 12.49 -7.14 -7.06
CA PHE A 72 11.92 -6.80 -5.76
C PHE A 72 12.54 -7.58 -4.59
N GLY A 73 12.94 -8.83 -4.79
CA GLY A 73 13.35 -9.72 -3.70
C GLY A 73 12.18 -9.98 -2.75
N ASP A 74 12.43 -9.96 -1.44
CA ASP A 74 11.40 -10.21 -0.42
C ASP A 74 10.26 -9.18 -0.44
N ALA A 75 10.52 -7.97 -0.96
CA ALA A 75 9.49 -6.94 -1.13
C ALA A 75 8.38 -7.36 -2.11
N PHE A 76 8.60 -8.36 -2.96
CA PHE A 76 7.58 -8.83 -3.91
C PHE A 76 6.32 -9.33 -3.19
N GLN A 77 6.41 -9.76 -1.93
CA GLN A 77 5.26 -10.17 -1.13
C GLN A 77 4.19 -9.07 -0.99
N TYR A 78 4.57 -7.79 -1.16
CA TYR A 78 3.66 -6.66 -1.12
C TYR A 78 3.06 -6.31 -2.48
N VAL A 79 3.58 -6.88 -3.58
CA VAL A 79 3.06 -6.65 -4.93
C VAL A 79 1.79 -7.47 -5.15
N ASP A 80 0.75 -6.81 -5.63
CA ASP A 80 -0.46 -7.45 -6.14
C ASP A 80 -0.12 -8.35 -7.33
N TYR A 81 -0.16 -9.68 -7.12
CA TYR A 81 0.19 -10.68 -8.12
C TYR A 81 -0.94 -11.68 -8.34
N THR A 82 -1.28 -11.92 -9.61
CA THR A 82 -2.22 -12.98 -10.01
C THR A 82 -1.47 -14.10 -10.72
N GLU A 83 -1.59 -15.30 -10.15
CA GLU A 83 -1.05 -16.54 -10.72
C GLU A 83 -2.03 -17.11 -11.75
N CYS A 84 -1.73 -16.93 -13.04
CA CYS A 84 -2.64 -17.27 -14.12
C CYS A 84 -2.87 -18.77 -14.31
N THR A 85 -2.03 -19.65 -13.74
CA THR A 85 -2.33 -21.09 -13.71
C THR A 85 -3.43 -21.45 -12.71
N ARG A 86 -3.60 -20.65 -11.65
CA ARG A 86 -4.63 -20.82 -10.62
C ARG A 86 -5.89 -20.01 -10.93
N ASP A 87 -5.73 -18.79 -11.43
CA ASP A 87 -6.81 -17.83 -11.70
C ASP A 87 -6.93 -17.49 -13.20
N ARG A 88 -7.25 -18.51 -14.00
CA ARG A 88 -7.30 -18.39 -15.47
C ARG A 88 -8.32 -17.37 -15.96
N ASP A 89 -9.49 -17.32 -15.32
CA ASP A 89 -10.57 -16.42 -15.72
C ASP A 89 -10.22 -14.95 -15.42
N ALA A 90 -9.55 -14.69 -14.30
CA ALA A 90 -9.06 -13.34 -13.97
C ALA A 90 -8.06 -12.84 -15.03
N CYS A 91 -7.11 -13.69 -15.45
CA CYS A 91 -6.15 -13.32 -16.49
C CYS A 91 -6.79 -13.15 -17.88
N ARG A 92 -7.80 -13.95 -18.23
CA ARG A 92 -8.55 -13.77 -19.47
C ARG A 92 -9.35 -12.47 -19.45
N ALA A 93 -10.05 -12.18 -18.36
CA ALA A 93 -10.84 -10.97 -18.20
C ALA A 93 -9.98 -9.70 -18.25
N ALA A 94 -8.76 -9.77 -17.69
CA ALA A 94 -7.77 -8.70 -17.75
C ALA A 94 -7.03 -8.60 -19.11
N GLY A 95 -7.37 -9.42 -20.10
CA GLY A 95 -6.77 -9.34 -21.44
C GLY A 95 -5.30 -9.76 -21.53
N ILE A 96 -4.83 -10.62 -20.61
CA ILE A 96 -3.42 -11.01 -20.53
C ILE A 96 -3.06 -11.99 -21.65
N THR A 97 -2.13 -11.58 -22.52
CA THR A 97 -1.67 -12.40 -23.66
C THR A 97 -0.23 -12.91 -23.53
N ALA A 98 0.51 -12.43 -22.54
CA ALA A 98 1.93 -12.75 -22.34
C ALA A 98 2.30 -12.60 -20.85
N TYR A 99 3.40 -13.23 -20.43
CA TYR A 99 3.87 -13.16 -19.05
C TYR A 99 5.32 -12.67 -18.95
N PRO A 100 5.66 -11.90 -17.89
CA PRO A 100 4.71 -11.22 -17.03
C PRO A 100 4.00 -10.08 -17.78
N THR A 101 2.87 -9.63 -17.26
CA THR A 101 2.18 -8.41 -17.73
C THR A 101 1.75 -7.60 -16.53
N TRP A 102 2.02 -6.31 -16.55
CA TRP A 102 1.56 -5.35 -15.57
C TRP A 102 0.30 -4.66 -16.07
N VAL A 103 -0.71 -4.56 -15.21
CA VAL A 103 -1.86 -3.69 -15.40
C VAL A 103 -1.73 -2.57 -14.39
N ILE A 104 -1.67 -1.33 -14.86
CA ILE A 104 -1.52 -0.13 -14.03
C ILE A 104 -2.58 0.86 -14.51
N GLY A 105 -3.59 1.11 -13.68
CA GLY A 105 -4.79 1.82 -14.12
C GLY A 105 -5.51 1.07 -15.26
N SER A 106 -5.73 1.74 -16.38
CA SER A 106 -6.32 1.15 -17.60
C SER A 106 -5.28 0.60 -18.59
N GLU A 107 -3.98 0.79 -18.31
CA GLU A 107 -2.90 0.50 -19.24
C GLU A 107 -2.29 -0.88 -18.98
N ILE A 108 -1.84 -1.52 -20.07
CA ILE A 108 -1.24 -2.86 -20.05
C ILE A 108 0.21 -2.80 -20.55
N TYR A 109 1.14 -3.23 -19.71
CA TYR A 109 2.57 -3.26 -20.01
C TYR A 109 3.09 -4.69 -19.98
N LYS A 110 3.56 -5.19 -21.12
CA LYS A 110 4.04 -6.57 -21.25
C LYS A 110 5.53 -6.66 -20.93
N GLY A 111 5.91 -7.78 -20.31
CA GLY A 111 7.29 -8.11 -19.99
C GLY A 111 7.73 -7.64 -18.60
N ALA A 112 8.95 -8.02 -18.24
CA ALA A 112 9.58 -7.55 -17.02
C ALA A 112 10.04 -6.09 -17.21
N LEU A 113 9.73 -5.23 -16.25
CA LEU A 113 10.03 -3.81 -16.25
C LEU A 113 11.01 -3.47 -15.11
N PRO A 114 11.95 -2.53 -15.35
CA PRO A 114 12.75 -1.94 -14.27
C PRO A 114 11.88 -1.33 -13.17
N LEU A 115 12.40 -1.29 -11.96
CA LEU A 115 11.67 -0.77 -10.80
C LEU A 115 11.40 0.73 -10.93
N GLU A 116 12.34 1.47 -11.52
CA GLU A 116 12.24 2.89 -11.84
C GLU A 116 11.11 3.15 -12.85
N THR A 117 10.98 2.27 -13.84
CA THR A 117 9.88 2.32 -14.81
C THR A 117 8.54 2.08 -14.13
N LEU A 118 8.45 1.05 -13.28
CA LEU A 118 7.23 0.77 -12.53
C LEU A 118 6.84 1.94 -11.63
N ALA A 119 7.81 2.59 -10.98
CA ALA A 119 7.60 3.78 -10.18
C ALA A 119 7.01 4.92 -11.01
N GLY A 120 7.65 5.25 -12.15
CA GLY A 120 7.18 6.30 -13.04
C GLY A 120 5.78 6.04 -13.63
N LEU A 121 5.46 4.79 -13.95
CA LEU A 121 4.14 4.42 -14.50
C LEU A 121 3.01 4.48 -13.46
N SER A 122 3.32 4.30 -12.18
CA SER A 122 2.35 4.23 -11.08
C SER A 122 2.25 5.51 -10.25
N GLY A 123 3.08 6.52 -10.54
CA GLY A 123 3.19 7.72 -9.71
C GLY A 123 3.87 7.45 -8.36
N CYS A 124 4.55 6.32 -8.23
CA CYS A 124 5.35 5.96 -7.06
C CYS A 124 6.78 6.49 -7.18
N TYR A 125 7.54 6.39 -6.09
CA TYR A 125 8.94 6.82 -6.03
C TYR A 125 9.87 5.64 -5.71
N TYR A 126 11.00 5.58 -6.42
CA TYR A 126 12.05 4.55 -6.30
C TYR A 126 13.39 5.13 -6.77
N GLU A 127 14.49 4.87 -6.05
CA GLU A 127 15.84 5.43 -6.30
C GLU A 127 16.95 4.36 -6.29
#